data_AF-A0AAV5B4E8-F1
#
_entry.id   AF-A0AAV5B4E8-F1
#
_cell.length_a   1.000
_cell.length_b   1.000
_cell.length_c   1.000
_cell.angle_alpha   90.00
_cell.angle_beta   90.00
_cell.angle_gamma   90.00
#
_symmetry.space_group_name_H-M   'P 1'
#
loop_
_entity.id
_entity.type
_entity.pdbx_description
1 polymer ?
#
loop_
_entity_poly.entity_id
_entity_poly.type
_entity_poly.pdbx_seq_one_letter_code
_entity_poly.pdbx_strand_id
1 'polypeptide(L)'
;MASDYTKAPGKPDRIVVALGGNALGDNPSEQMERIDVAAPALLGLIELGNEIVITHGNGPQVGMIQKSFATANDINREIPAMDLPECGAMSQGYIGYHLQKGLGNEIRRQGKPWHVATIVTEVEVDKNDPAFENPTKPIGQFLTKEQADAQKAENPTWQFMEDSGRGYRRVVASPAPKSIVEIGSIRHLLDEEYIVIACGGGGIPVYEQDNALVGVGAVIDKDLAGELLAEDCDAEKLILLTAVDHVAINFGKPDQQDLEDITVEEAEKYLAEGQFGKGSMEPKVKAAVKFAKSRPGRVAIIGSLEKAPEAMKGTSGTRIHM
;
A
#
# COMPACT_ATOMS: atom_id res chain seq x y z
N MET A 1 -19.29 7.97 -9.73
CA MET A 1 -19.65 6.96 -10.76
C MET A 1 -18.37 6.23 -11.09
N ALA A 2 -18.30 4.91 -10.89
CA ALA A 2 -17.18 4.14 -11.44
C ALA A 2 -17.21 4.36 -12.95
N SER A 3 -16.18 4.99 -13.51
CA SER A 3 -16.08 5.16 -14.95
C SER A 3 -15.99 3.77 -15.58
N ASP A 4 -16.75 3.53 -16.66
CA ASP A 4 -16.62 2.35 -17.54
C ASP A 4 -15.28 2.39 -18.31
N TYR A 5 -14.17 2.59 -17.59
CA TYR A 5 -12.84 2.55 -18.17
C TYR A 5 -12.51 1.10 -18.45
N THR A 6 -12.27 0.81 -19.71
CA THR A 6 -11.70 -0.46 -20.16
C THR A 6 -10.38 -0.13 -20.83
N LYS A 7 -9.32 -0.86 -20.49
CA LYS A 7 -8.03 -0.69 -21.17
C LYS A 7 -8.21 -0.95 -22.67
N ALA A 8 -7.57 -0.14 -23.51
CA ALA A 8 -7.70 -0.26 -24.96
C ALA A 8 -7.31 -1.68 -25.44
N PRO A 9 -8.06 -2.28 -26.39
CA PRO A 9 -7.74 -3.61 -26.92
C PRO A 9 -6.33 -3.65 -27.54
N GLY A 10 -5.63 -4.77 -27.35
CA GLY A 10 -4.28 -4.98 -27.91
C GLY A 10 -3.14 -4.38 -27.09
N LYS A 11 -3.44 -3.70 -25.97
CA LYS A 11 -2.42 -3.30 -25.00
C LYS A 11 -1.90 -4.49 -24.17
N PRO A 12 -0.66 -4.42 -23.66
CA PRO A 12 -0.11 -5.48 -22.83
C PRO A 12 -0.89 -5.66 -21.53
N ASP A 13 -0.72 -6.81 -20.86
CA ASP A 13 -1.29 -7.05 -19.53
C ASP A 13 -0.85 -5.95 -18.57
N ARG A 14 -1.78 -5.47 -17.75
CA ARG A 14 -1.56 -4.44 -16.75
C ARG A 14 -1.53 -5.08 -15.38
N ILE A 15 -0.49 -4.72 -14.63
CA ILE A 15 -0.22 -5.26 -13.31
C ILE A 15 -0.12 -4.10 -12.32
N VAL A 16 -0.83 -4.22 -11.20
CA VAL A 16 -0.59 -3.35 -10.05
C VAL A 16 0.30 -4.08 -9.05
N VAL A 17 1.39 -3.43 -8.64
CA VAL A 17 2.36 -3.96 -7.68
C VAL A 17 2.30 -3.11 -6.42
N ALA A 18 1.84 -3.69 -5.31
CA ALA A 18 1.81 -3.03 -4.02
C ALA A 18 3.05 -3.38 -3.19
N LEU A 19 3.93 -2.40 -3.01
CA LEU A 19 5.16 -2.54 -2.23
C LEU A 19 4.87 -2.48 -0.73
N GLY A 20 5.24 -3.55 -0.01
CA GLY A 20 5.22 -3.57 1.45
C GLY A 20 6.35 -2.73 2.09
N GLY A 21 6.29 -2.53 3.41
CA GLY A 21 7.30 -1.78 4.16
C GLY A 21 8.73 -2.32 4.03
N ASN A 22 8.87 -3.62 3.75
CA ASN A 22 10.17 -4.24 3.50
C ASN A 22 10.89 -3.69 2.26
N ALA A 23 10.15 -3.14 1.30
CA ALA A 23 10.73 -2.56 0.09
C ALA A 23 11.33 -1.16 0.32
N LEU A 24 11.01 -0.50 1.45
CA LEU A 24 11.21 0.95 1.60
C LEU A 24 12.06 1.37 2.81
N GLY A 25 12.44 0.44 3.69
CA GLY A 25 13.31 0.72 4.84
C GLY A 25 12.72 1.73 5.84
N ASP A 26 13.51 2.11 6.83
CA ASP A 26 13.06 3.01 7.90
C ASP A 26 13.64 4.44 7.80
N ASN A 27 14.63 4.66 6.93
CA ASN A 27 15.29 5.94 6.73
C ASN A 27 15.70 6.16 5.26
N PRO A 28 16.12 7.38 4.85
CA PRO A 28 16.47 7.68 3.46
C PRO A 28 17.54 6.79 2.85
N SER A 29 18.60 6.46 3.58
CA SER A 29 19.69 5.65 3.05
C SER A 29 19.24 4.21 2.81
N GLU A 30 18.63 3.58 3.81
CA GLU A 30 18.09 2.23 3.68
C GLU A 30 17.00 2.14 2.60
N GLN A 31 16.17 3.17 2.46
CA GLN A 31 15.15 3.23 1.43
C GLN A 31 15.77 3.18 0.04
N MET A 32 16.80 4.00 -0.23
CA MET A 32 17.49 3.99 -1.51
C MET A 32 18.15 2.64 -1.78
N GLU A 33 18.84 2.05 -0.79
CA GLU A 33 19.47 0.74 -0.93
C GLU A 33 18.46 -0.36 -1.27
N ARG A 34 17.30 -0.39 -0.59
CA ARG A 34 16.25 -1.38 -0.86
C ARG A 34 15.60 -1.15 -2.22
N ILE A 35 15.42 0.10 -2.64
CA ILE A 35 14.88 0.42 -3.97
C ILE A 35 15.87 0.01 -5.07
N ASP A 36 17.17 0.21 -4.87
CA ASP A 36 18.19 -0.23 -5.84
C ASP A 36 18.20 -1.75 -6.00
N VAL A 37 17.90 -2.50 -4.93
CA VAL A 37 17.70 -3.97 -4.99
C VAL A 37 16.36 -4.33 -5.66
N ALA A 38 15.30 -3.57 -5.42
CA ALA A 38 13.96 -3.81 -5.94
C ALA A 38 13.82 -3.51 -7.44
N ALA A 39 14.51 -2.47 -7.93
CA ALA A 39 14.30 -1.91 -9.27
C ALA A 39 14.50 -2.94 -10.40
N PRO A 40 15.55 -3.80 -10.38
CA PRO A 40 15.70 -4.84 -11.40
C PRO A 40 14.52 -5.82 -11.46
N ALA A 41 13.98 -6.25 -10.31
CA ALA A 41 12.84 -7.15 -10.26
C ALA A 41 11.57 -6.49 -10.81
N LEU A 42 11.35 -5.21 -10.48
CA LEU A 42 10.22 -4.43 -10.98
C LEU A 42 10.32 -4.19 -12.50
N LEU A 43 11.50 -3.86 -13.03
CA LEU A 43 11.69 -3.77 -14.49
C LEU A 43 11.55 -5.13 -15.19
N GLY A 44 11.97 -6.22 -14.52
CA GLY A 44 11.79 -7.58 -15.04
C GLY A 44 10.32 -7.92 -15.30
N LEU A 45 9.38 -7.36 -14.52
CA LEU A 45 7.94 -7.50 -14.79
C LEU A 45 7.54 -6.80 -16.10
N ILE A 46 8.11 -5.63 -16.39
CA ILE A 46 7.85 -4.89 -17.64
C ILE A 46 8.44 -5.64 -18.84
N GLU A 47 9.64 -6.22 -18.68
CA GLU A 47 10.29 -7.02 -19.72
C GLU A 47 9.51 -8.28 -20.10
N LEU A 48 8.64 -8.77 -19.22
CA LEU A 48 7.68 -9.84 -19.53
C LEU A 48 6.49 -9.35 -20.38
N GLY A 49 6.51 -8.11 -20.85
CA GLY A 49 5.48 -7.49 -21.68
C GLY A 49 4.29 -7.00 -20.88
N ASN A 50 4.52 -6.42 -19.70
CA ASN A 50 3.44 -5.88 -18.86
C ASN A 50 3.54 -4.36 -18.70
N GLU A 51 2.40 -3.69 -18.65
CA GLU A 51 2.27 -2.35 -18.08
C GLU A 51 2.25 -2.47 -16.55
N ILE A 52 2.96 -1.58 -15.84
CA ILE A 52 3.01 -1.64 -14.39
C ILE A 52 2.55 -0.33 -13.75
N VAL A 53 1.75 -0.48 -12.70
CA VAL A 53 1.41 0.57 -11.73
C VAL A 53 1.97 0.15 -10.38
N ILE A 54 2.62 1.06 -9.68
CA ILE A 54 3.25 0.78 -8.40
C ILE A 54 2.53 1.56 -7.31
N THR A 55 2.11 0.87 -6.26
CA THR A 55 1.72 1.49 -4.99
C THR A 55 2.70 1.10 -3.91
N HIS A 56 2.63 1.77 -2.76
CA HIS A 56 3.51 1.44 -1.65
C HIS A 56 2.89 1.79 -0.30
N GLY A 57 3.36 1.13 0.77
CA GLY A 57 3.13 1.60 2.15
C GLY A 57 3.98 2.83 2.49
N ASN A 58 3.67 3.52 3.59
CA ASN A 58 4.43 4.69 4.05
C ASN A 58 4.66 4.72 5.57
N GLY A 59 4.33 3.65 6.29
CA GLY A 59 4.24 3.65 7.77
C GLY A 59 5.47 4.23 8.49
N PRO A 60 6.69 3.72 8.24
CA PRO A 60 7.91 4.28 8.84
C PRO A 60 8.15 5.75 8.44
N GLN A 61 7.93 6.09 7.17
CA GLN A 61 8.23 7.40 6.61
C GLN A 61 7.27 8.48 7.13
N VAL A 62 5.97 8.21 7.12
CA VAL A 62 4.95 9.12 7.65
C VAL A 62 5.12 9.30 9.16
N GLY A 63 5.47 8.24 9.88
CA GLY A 63 5.78 8.30 11.32
C GLY A 63 7.00 9.16 11.63
N MET A 64 8.06 9.05 10.82
CA MET A 64 9.24 9.90 10.91
C MET A 64 8.89 11.39 10.69
N ILE A 65 8.17 11.70 9.61
CA ILE A 65 7.74 13.08 9.27
C ILE A 65 6.91 13.67 10.41
N GLN A 66 5.90 12.93 10.88
CA GLN A 66 5.03 13.36 11.96
C GLN A 66 5.81 13.64 13.25
N LYS A 67 6.74 12.72 13.62
CA LYS A 67 7.59 12.89 14.80
C LYS A 67 8.47 14.13 14.69
N SER A 68 9.05 14.40 13.51
CA SER A 68 9.88 15.57 13.26
C SER A 68 9.11 16.88 13.48
N PHE A 69 7.91 17.01 12.91
CA PHE A 69 7.08 18.22 13.10
C PHE A 69 6.56 18.37 14.52
N ALA A 70 6.13 17.29 15.17
CA ALA A 70 5.73 17.33 16.57
C ALA A 70 6.87 17.81 17.47
N THR A 71 8.07 17.22 17.32
CA THR A 71 9.26 17.62 18.09
C THR A 71 9.63 19.08 17.84
N ALA A 72 9.56 19.53 16.58
CA ALA A 72 9.88 20.91 16.22
C ALA A 72 8.86 21.92 16.79
N ASN A 73 7.57 21.58 16.75
CA ASN A 73 6.50 22.39 17.35
C ASN A 73 6.63 22.49 18.88
N ASP A 74 7.06 21.42 19.56
CA ASP A 74 7.30 21.44 21.01
C ASP A 74 8.46 22.35 21.42
N ILE A 75 9.48 22.47 20.56
CA ILE A 75 10.64 23.36 20.77
C ILE A 75 10.26 24.81 20.40
N ASN A 76 9.60 25.00 19.27
CA ASN A 76 9.15 26.30 18.78
C ASN A 76 7.72 26.23 18.26
N ARG A 77 6.78 26.82 19.02
CA ARG A 77 5.35 26.84 18.69
C ARG A 77 5.02 27.65 17.43
N GLU A 78 5.95 28.41 16.86
CA GLU A 78 5.80 29.04 15.54
C GLU A 78 5.88 28.04 14.39
N ILE A 79 6.53 26.88 14.59
CA ILE A 79 6.53 25.80 13.62
C ILE A 79 5.19 25.07 13.73
N PRO A 80 4.36 24.99 12.68
CA PRO A 80 3.03 24.40 12.78
C PRO A 80 3.12 22.89 13.06
N ALA A 81 2.15 22.38 13.81
CA ALA A 81 1.89 20.95 13.83
C ALA A 81 1.32 20.54 12.45
N MET A 82 1.77 19.40 11.93
CA MET A 82 1.28 18.84 10.68
C MET A 82 0.35 17.67 11.01
N ASP A 83 -0.86 17.68 10.45
CA ASP A 83 -1.79 16.56 10.60
C ASP A 83 -1.42 15.42 9.62
N LEU A 84 -2.09 14.28 9.76
CA LEU A 84 -1.84 13.09 8.96
C LEU A 84 -2.02 13.29 7.44
N PRO A 85 -2.98 14.08 6.93
CA PRO A 85 -3.09 14.33 5.50
C PRO A 85 -1.82 14.96 4.91
N GLU A 86 -1.30 16.03 5.53
CA GLU A 86 -0.07 16.70 5.07
C GLU A 86 1.14 15.78 5.22
N CYS A 87 1.25 15.05 6.34
CA CYS A 87 2.33 14.07 6.52
C CYS A 87 2.26 12.95 5.46
N GLY A 88 1.05 12.51 5.12
CA GLY A 88 0.77 11.55 4.06
C GLY A 88 1.24 12.07 2.71
N ALA A 89 0.86 13.31 2.35
CA ALA A 89 1.27 13.97 1.12
C ALA A 89 2.80 14.12 1.02
N MET A 90 3.47 14.56 2.10
CA MET A 90 4.93 14.63 2.15
C MET A 90 5.57 13.25 1.96
N SER A 91 5.00 12.20 2.56
CA SER A 91 5.52 10.84 2.42
C SER A 91 5.41 10.31 0.99
N GLN A 92 4.35 10.67 0.25
CA GLN A 92 4.20 10.29 -1.16
C GLN A 92 5.28 10.95 -2.03
N GLY A 93 5.52 12.26 -1.84
CA GLY A 93 6.57 12.97 -2.58
C GLY A 93 7.97 12.41 -2.26
N TYR A 94 8.24 12.13 -0.98
CA TYR A 94 9.50 11.56 -0.52
C TYR A 94 9.77 10.16 -1.09
N ILE A 95 8.84 9.23 -0.90
CA ILE A 95 9.00 7.84 -1.35
C ILE A 95 8.96 7.77 -2.88
N GLY A 96 8.03 8.50 -3.51
CA GLY A 96 7.90 8.56 -4.96
C GLY A 96 9.15 9.11 -5.62
N TYR A 97 9.78 10.15 -5.05
CA TYR A 97 11.09 10.64 -5.51
C TYR A 97 12.14 9.52 -5.54
N HIS A 98 12.27 8.76 -4.44
CA HIS A 98 13.25 7.68 -4.37
C HIS A 98 12.94 6.53 -5.34
N LEU A 99 11.68 6.10 -5.43
CA LEU A 99 11.26 5.05 -6.37
C LEU A 99 11.48 5.47 -7.82
N GLN A 100 11.04 6.68 -8.18
CA GLN A 100 11.21 7.24 -9.53
C GLN A 100 12.69 7.39 -9.90
N LYS A 101 13.54 7.80 -8.95
CA LYS A 101 14.99 7.87 -9.15
C LYS A 101 15.62 6.50 -9.34
N GLY A 102 15.31 5.53 -8.48
CA GLY A 102 15.87 4.17 -8.54
C GLY A 102 15.47 3.45 -9.83
N LEU A 103 14.18 3.42 -10.15
CA LEU A 103 13.68 2.86 -11.42
C LEU A 103 14.26 3.61 -12.62
N GLY A 104 14.28 4.94 -12.59
CA GLY A 104 14.84 5.75 -13.68
C GLY A 104 16.33 5.51 -13.90
N ASN A 105 17.11 5.26 -12.84
CA ASN A 105 18.52 4.89 -12.96
C ASN A 105 18.67 3.51 -13.61
N GLU A 106 17.88 2.54 -13.17
CA GLU A 106 17.92 1.18 -13.71
C GLU A 106 17.50 1.13 -15.18
N ILE A 107 16.45 1.87 -15.56
CA ILE A 107 15.99 2.04 -16.95
C ILE A 107 17.14 2.58 -17.83
N ARG A 108 17.83 3.65 -17.37
CA ARG A 108 18.96 4.23 -18.10
C ARG A 108 20.14 3.26 -18.20
N ARG A 109 20.45 2.53 -17.12
CA ARG A 109 21.51 1.52 -17.10
C ARG A 109 21.28 0.42 -18.14
N GLN A 110 20.02 0.00 -18.30
CA GLN A 110 19.61 -0.99 -19.28
C GLN A 110 19.32 -0.43 -20.68
N GLY A 111 19.42 0.90 -20.88
CA GLY A 111 19.13 1.55 -22.16
C GLY A 111 17.68 1.42 -22.61
N LYS A 112 16.72 1.34 -21.67
CA LYS A 112 15.29 1.18 -21.95
C LYS A 112 14.63 2.55 -22.20
N PRO A 113 13.56 2.62 -23.01
CA PRO A 113 12.90 3.88 -23.38
C PRO A 113 11.83 4.35 -22.38
N TRP A 114 11.58 3.60 -21.30
CA TRP A 114 10.45 3.85 -20.41
C TRP A 114 10.63 5.10 -19.54
N HIS A 115 9.52 5.70 -19.16
CA HIS A 115 9.47 6.83 -18.25
C HIS A 115 8.74 6.45 -16.96
N VAL A 116 9.11 7.10 -15.85
CA VAL A 116 8.51 6.86 -14.54
C VAL A 116 7.96 8.18 -14.01
N ALA A 117 6.73 8.17 -13.51
CA ALA A 117 6.09 9.32 -12.92
C ALA A 117 5.41 8.97 -11.58
N THR A 118 5.62 9.81 -10.58
CA THR A 118 4.87 9.74 -9.31
C THR A 118 3.72 10.73 -9.34
N ILE A 119 2.53 10.29 -8.93
CA ILE A 119 1.35 11.14 -8.78
C ILE A 119 1.01 11.25 -7.29
N VAL A 120 0.97 12.48 -6.78
CA VAL A 120 0.35 12.74 -5.47
C VAL A 120 -1.12 12.39 -5.58
N THR A 121 -1.59 11.47 -4.74
CA THR A 121 -2.88 10.83 -4.88
C THR A 121 -3.75 11.03 -3.65
N GLU A 122 -4.94 11.58 -3.84
CA GLU A 122 -6.04 11.64 -2.89
C GLU A 122 -6.99 10.45 -3.11
N VAL A 123 -7.50 9.90 -2.02
CA VAL A 123 -8.46 8.79 -2.04
C VAL A 123 -9.65 9.14 -1.17
N GLU A 124 -10.82 9.15 -1.79
CA GLU A 124 -12.08 9.42 -1.12
C GLU A 124 -12.46 8.29 -0.18
N VAL A 125 -12.98 8.67 0.98
CA VAL A 125 -13.49 7.76 2.02
C VAL A 125 -14.88 8.20 2.46
N ASP A 126 -15.64 7.32 3.13
CA ASP A 126 -16.91 7.73 3.74
C ASP A 126 -16.64 8.52 5.01
N LYS A 127 -17.13 9.76 5.12
CA LYS A 127 -17.03 10.56 6.34
C LYS A 127 -17.70 9.90 7.56
N ASN A 128 -18.63 8.98 7.32
CA ASN A 128 -19.32 8.21 8.36
C ASN A 128 -18.81 6.76 8.45
N ASP A 129 -17.62 6.45 7.91
CA ASP A 129 -17.04 5.11 8.02
C ASP A 129 -16.91 4.72 9.51
N PRO A 130 -17.39 3.54 9.93
CA PRO A 130 -17.28 3.07 11.31
C PRO A 130 -15.84 3.04 11.86
N ALA A 131 -14.83 2.98 10.99
CA ALA A 131 -13.43 3.04 11.38
C ALA A 131 -13.04 4.36 12.09
N PHE A 132 -13.81 5.44 11.90
CA PHE A 132 -13.62 6.70 12.62
C PHE A 132 -14.03 6.60 14.09
N GLU A 133 -15.03 5.78 14.41
CA GLU A 133 -15.47 5.53 15.79
C GLU A 133 -14.58 4.51 16.50
N ASN A 134 -14.02 3.55 15.75
CA ASN A 134 -13.12 2.51 16.27
C ASN A 134 -11.77 2.44 15.52
N PRO A 135 -10.84 3.39 15.81
CA PRO A 135 -9.48 3.37 15.31
C PRO A 135 -8.74 2.07 15.65
N THR A 136 -8.25 1.37 14.61
CA THR A 136 -7.53 0.10 14.79
C THR A 136 -6.17 0.07 14.09
N LYS A 137 -5.87 1.06 13.24
CA LYS A 137 -4.65 1.05 12.42
C LYS A 137 -3.48 1.61 13.21
N PRO A 138 -2.47 0.79 13.56
CA PRO A 138 -1.36 1.28 14.34
C PRO A 138 -0.37 2.06 13.46
N ILE A 139 0.08 3.22 13.96
CA ILE A 139 1.02 4.13 13.30
C ILE A 139 2.16 4.52 14.23
N GLY A 140 3.25 5.02 13.65
CA GLY A 140 4.41 5.49 14.40
C GLY A 140 5.23 4.36 15.04
N GLN A 141 6.14 4.75 15.95
CA GLN A 141 7.08 3.87 16.63
C GLN A 141 6.41 3.14 17.80
N PHE A 142 7.02 2.04 18.25
CA PHE A 142 6.64 1.38 19.50
C PHE A 142 6.99 2.25 20.70
N LEU A 143 6.04 2.36 21.62
CA LEU A 143 6.12 3.12 22.86
C LEU A 143 6.05 2.19 24.06
N THR A 144 6.66 2.58 25.17
CA THR A 144 6.31 1.99 26.47
C THR A 144 4.92 2.43 26.88
N LYS A 145 4.33 1.75 27.87
CA LYS A 145 3.02 2.13 28.40
C LYS A 145 3.04 3.56 28.95
N GLU A 146 4.10 3.93 29.65
CA GLU A 146 4.27 5.26 30.26
C GLU A 146 4.35 6.35 29.19
N GLN A 147 5.04 6.09 28.07
CA GLN A 147 5.12 7.02 26.95
C GLN A 147 3.76 7.19 26.24
N ALA A 148 3.03 6.10 26.04
CA ALA A 148 1.68 6.14 25.47
C ALA A 148 0.71 6.91 26.37
N ASP A 149 0.75 6.66 27.69
CA ASP A 149 -0.09 7.35 28.67
C ASP A 149 0.23 8.85 28.73
N ALA A 150 1.51 9.23 28.65
CA ALA A 150 1.92 10.63 28.58
C ALA A 150 1.40 11.33 27.31
N GLN A 151 1.57 10.73 26.14
CA GLN A 151 1.07 11.30 24.89
C GLN A 151 -0.46 11.39 24.85
N LYS A 152 -1.16 10.42 25.46
CA LYS A 152 -2.62 10.45 25.60
C LYS A 152 -3.10 11.56 26.53
N ALA A 153 -2.34 11.88 27.59
CA ALA A 153 -2.64 12.99 28.47
C ALA A 153 -2.49 14.35 27.75
N GLU A 154 -1.48 14.47 26.89
CA GLU A 154 -1.24 15.66 26.07
C GLU A 154 -2.22 15.77 24.89
N ASN A 155 -2.67 14.64 24.35
CA ASN A 155 -3.57 14.55 23.22
C ASN A 155 -4.78 13.65 23.55
N PRO A 156 -5.80 14.17 24.26
CA PRO A 156 -6.91 13.36 24.77
C PRO A 156 -7.72 12.61 23.70
N THR A 157 -7.65 13.04 22.44
CA THR A 157 -8.31 12.41 21.30
C THR A 157 -7.52 11.27 20.69
N TRP A 158 -6.23 11.12 21.04
CA TRP A 158 -5.40 10.03 20.52
C TRP A 158 -5.73 8.72 21.23
N GLN A 159 -5.81 7.67 20.44
CA GLN A 159 -6.01 6.31 20.92
C GLN A 159 -4.72 5.51 20.76
N PHE A 160 -4.51 4.54 21.64
CA PHE A 160 -3.34 3.68 21.65
C PHE A 160 -3.76 2.24 21.88
N MET A 161 -3.07 1.31 21.24
CA MET A 161 -3.25 -0.13 21.45
C MET A 161 -1.93 -0.82 21.75
N GLU A 162 -1.98 -1.89 22.54
CA GLU A 162 -0.88 -2.85 22.66
C GLU A 162 -0.78 -3.66 21.36
N ASP A 163 0.44 -3.85 20.86
CA ASP A 163 0.69 -4.56 19.61
C ASP A 163 1.61 -5.77 19.81
N SER A 164 0.97 -6.88 20.19
CA SER A 164 1.50 -8.23 20.11
C SER A 164 2.78 -8.45 20.94
N GLY A 165 2.85 -7.85 22.12
CA GLY A 165 3.98 -7.93 23.05
C GLY A 165 5.13 -6.99 22.73
N ARG A 166 5.03 -6.17 21.66
CA ARG A 166 6.12 -5.30 21.20
C ARG A 166 6.06 -3.88 21.76
N GLY A 167 5.02 -3.57 22.53
CA GLY A 167 4.76 -2.25 23.10
C GLY A 167 3.44 -1.65 22.62
N TYR A 168 3.28 -0.36 22.84
CA TYR A 168 2.08 0.40 22.49
C TYR A 168 2.31 1.21 21.21
N ARG A 169 1.29 1.36 20.37
CA ARG A 169 1.32 2.25 19.22
C ARG A 169 0.06 3.11 19.18
N ARG A 170 0.19 4.33 18.66
CA ARG A 170 -0.97 5.18 18.37
C ARG A 170 -1.80 4.49 17.29
N VAL A 171 -3.12 4.50 17.45
CA VAL A 171 -4.04 4.00 16.43
C VAL A 171 -4.83 5.15 15.80
N VAL A 172 -5.11 5.00 14.52
CA VAL A 172 -5.91 5.93 13.73
C VAL A 172 -6.99 5.18 12.96
N ALA A 173 -7.96 5.92 12.47
CA ALA A 173 -8.98 5.38 11.59
C ALA A 173 -8.34 4.83 10.30
N SER A 174 -8.85 3.70 9.82
CA SER A 174 -8.49 3.10 8.54
C SER A 174 -9.76 2.82 7.75
N PRO A 175 -10.44 3.87 7.26
CA PRO A 175 -11.66 3.74 6.48
C PRO A 175 -11.39 3.01 5.16
N ALA A 176 -12.45 2.43 4.59
CA ALA A 176 -12.35 1.77 3.30
C ALA A 176 -12.19 2.81 2.17
N PRO A 177 -11.28 2.56 1.20
CA PRO A 177 -11.14 3.45 0.05
C PRO A 177 -12.36 3.34 -0.87
N LYS A 178 -12.88 4.48 -1.36
CA LYS A 178 -14.07 4.54 -2.22
C LYS A 178 -13.75 4.88 -3.67
N SER A 179 -12.94 5.90 -3.91
CA SER A 179 -12.54 6.35 -5.25
C SER A 179 -11.20 7.05 -5.20
N ILE A 180 -10.43 6.92 -6.28
CA ILE A 180 -9.15 7.62 -6.46
C ILE A 180 -9.41 8.91 -7.24
N VAL A 181 -9.06 10.05 -6.66
CA VAL A 181 -9.36 11.37 -7.25
C VAL A 181 -8.58 11.56 -8.57
N GLU A 182 -7.29 11.21 -8.58
CA GLU A 182 -6.40 11.36 -9.74
C GLU A 182 -6.49 10.20 -10.75
N ILE A 183 -7.52 9.34 -10.69
CA ILE A 183 -7.58 8.14 -11.53
C ILE A 183 -7.52 8.45 -13.02
N GLY A 184 -8.11 9.57 -13.45
CA GLY A 184 -8.02 10.04 -14.83
C GLY A 184 -6.58 10.31 -15.24
N SER A 185 -5.80 11.01 -14.42
CA SER A 185 -4.38 11.31 -14.67
C SER A 185 -3.54 10.03 -14.71
N ILE A 186 -3.78 9.10 -13.79
CA ILE A 186 -3.10 7.80 -13.74
C ILE A 186 -3.30 7.04 -15.05
N ARG A 187 -4.55 6.91 -15.51
CA ARG A 187 -4.88 6.20 -16.75
C ARG A 187 -4.25 6.84 -17.98
N HIS A 188 -4.28 8.17 -18.10
CA HIS A 188 -3.63 8.86 -19.23
C HIS A 188 -2.13 8.62 -19.28
N LEU A 189 -1.44 8.61 -18.13
CA LEU A 189 0.01 8.31 -18.12
C LEU A 189 0.28 6.86 -18.51
N LEU A 190 -0.51 5.91 -18.01
CA LEU A 190 -0.41 4.52 -18.44
C LEU A 190 -0.69 4.37 -19.94
N ASP A 191 -1.58 5.20 -20.48
CA ASP A 191 -1.88 5.16 -21.90
C ASP A 191 -0.72 5.59 -22.80
N GLU A 192 0.16 6.44 -22.27
CA GLU A 192 1.41 6.89 -22.86
C GLU A 192 2.63 6.05 -22.42
N GLU A 193 2.40 4.81 -21.97
CA GLU A 193 3.44 3.82 -21.61
C GLU A 193 4.34 4.23 -20.43
N TYR A 194 3.87 5.13 -19.56
CA TYR A 194 4.58 5.44 -18.32
C TYR A 194 4.43 4.32 -17.30
N ILE A 195 5.51 4.10 -16.55
CA ILE A 195 5.48 3.43 -15.24
C ILE A 195 4.93 4.44 -14.23
N VAL A 196 3.76 4.16 -13.66
CA VAL A 196 3.10 5.10 -12.75
C VAL A 196 3.26 4.64 -11.30
N ILE A 197 3.71 5.54 -10.44
CA ILE A 197 3.69 5.36 -8.98
C ILE A 197 2.54 6.22 -8.43
N ALA A 198 1.58 5.61 -7.75
CA ALA A 198 0.38 6.28 -7.24
C ALA A 198 -0.12 5.63 -5.94
N CYS A 199 -1.11 6.25 -5.30
CA CYS A 199 -1.73 5.76 -4.06
C CYS A 199 -0.70 5.48 -2.95
N GLY A 200 0.37 6.27 -2.88
CA GLY A 200 1.43 6.09 -1.89
C GLY A 200 0.87 6.20 -0.47
N GLY A 201 1.16 5.21 0.37
CA GLY A 201 0.59 5.10 1.72
C GLY A 201 -0.88 4.71 1.77
N GLY A 202 -1.48 4.30 0.64
CA GLY A 202 -2.92 4.11 0.51
C GLY A 202 -3.67 5.32 -0.04
N GLY A 203 -2.97 6.42 -0.34
CA GLY A 203 -3.58 7.70 -0.73
C GLY A 203 -3.83 8.63 0.45
N ILE A 204 -3.94 9.93 0.17
CA ILE A 204 -4.30 10.95 1.17
C ILE A 204 -5.82 10.85 1.38
N PRO A 205 -6.31 10.52 2.59
CA PRO A 205 -7.74 10.35 2.81
C PRO A 205 -8.47 11.69 2.73
N VAL A 206 -9.47 11.75 1.87
CA VAL A 206 -10.34 12.92 1.70
C VAL A 206 -11.81 12.51 1.73
N TYR A 207 -12.70 13.45 2.00
CA TYR A 207 -14.14 13.27 1.78
C TYR A 207 -14.72 14.51 1.11
N GLU A 208 -15.79 14.31 0.35
CA GLU A 208 -16.52 15.41 -0.27
C GLU A 208 -17.44 16.10 0.75
N GLN A 209 -17.30 17.41 0.87
CA GLN A 209 -18.20 18.27 1.61
C GLN A 209 -18.39 19.58 0.85
N ASP A 210 -19.66 19.95 0.61
CA ASP A 210 -20.02 21.24 -0.02
C ASP A 210 -19.31 21.48 -1.38
N ASN A 211 -19.17 20.42 -2.19
CA ASN A 211 -18.42 20.39 -3.47
C ASN A 211 -16.91 20.68 -3.34
N ALA A 212 -16.32 20.46 -2.17
CA ALA A 212 -14.89 20.54 -1.94
C ALA A 212 -14.38 19.22 -1.32
N LEU A 213 -13.14 18.87 -1.64
CA LEU A 213 -12.44 17.78 -0.97
C LEU A 213 -11.83 18.32 0.33
N VAL A 214 -12.05 17.59 1.42
CA VAL A 214 -11.53 17.91 2.75
C VAL A 214 -10.68 16.74 3.24
N GLY A 215 -9.42 17.02 3.57
CA GLY A 215 -8.51 16.05 4.17
C GLY A 215 -9.00 15.59 5.54
N VAL A 216 -8.81 14.30 5.85
CA VAL A 216 -9.20 13.73 7.13
C VAL A 216 -8.06 12.92 7.74
N GLY A 217 -7.85 13.07 9.06
CA GLY A 217 -6.84 12.37 9.82
C GLY A 217 -7.09 10.86 9.92
N ALA A 218 -6.72 10.12 8.87
CA ALA A 218 -6.84 8.68 8.76
C ALA A 218 -5.65 8.08 7.98
N VAL A 219 -5.57 6.75 7.95
CA VAL A 219 -4.62 6.02 7.09
C VAL A 219 -5.36 4.90 6.39
N ILE A 220 -5.48 4.99 5.07
CA ILE A 220 -6.10 3.94 4.25
C ILE A 220 -5.16 2.73 4.19
N ASP A 221 -5.73 1.52 4.20
CA ASP A 221 -4.91 0.34 3.99
C ASP A 221 -4.38 0.28 2.55
N LYS A 222 -3.07 0.36 2.39
CA LYS A 222 -2.38 0.30 1.09
C LYS A 222 -2.69 -0.94 0.25
N ASP A 223 -3.00 -2.10 0.85
CA ASP A 223 -3.33 -3.31 0.10
C ASP A 223 -4.75 -3.16 -0.51
N LEU A 224 -5.70 -2.58 0.23
CA LEU A 224 -7.04 -2.23 -0.29
C LEU A 224 -6.99 -1.08 -1.31
N ALA A 225 -6.15 -0.07 -1.10
CA ALA A 225 -5.97 1.00 -2.08
C ALA A 225 -5.32 0.48 -3.37
N GLY A 226 -4.35 -0.44 -3.25
CA GLY A 226 -3.75 -1.10 -4.40
C GLY A 226 -4.75 -1.98 -5.15
N GLU A 227 -5.65 -2.65 -4.44
CA GLU A 227 -6.75 -3.38 -5.04
C GLU A 227 -7.74 -2.45 -5.77
N LEU A 228 -8.19 -1.35 -5.15
CA LEU A 228 -9.03 -0.35 -5.80
C LEU A 228 -8.36 0.20 -7.07
N LEU A 229 -7.08 0.55 -6.98
CA LEU A 229 -6.30 1.03 -8.13
C LEU A 229 -6.21 -0.02 -9.24
N ALA A 230 -6.10 -1.30 -8.89
CA ALA A 230 -6.06 -2.39 -9.86
C ALA A 230 -7.40 -2.58 -10.57
N GLU A 231 -8.51 -2.48 -9.85
CA GLU A 231 -9.83 -2.49 -10.47
C GLU A 231 -10.02 -1.28 -11.40
N ASP A 232 -9.71 -0.08 -10.89
CA ASP A 232 -9.89 1.17 -11.63
C ASP A 232 -8.94 1.27 -12.85
N CYS A 233 -7.74 0.73 -12.78
CA CYS A 233 -6.84 0.69 -13.93
C CYS A 233 -7.16 -0.43 -14.93
N ASP A 234 -8.21 -1.21 -14.70
CA ASP A 234 -8.55 -2.39 -15.49
C ASP A 234 -7.40 -3.42 -15.58
N ALA A 235 -6.73 -3.67 -14.45
CA ALA A 235 -5.62 -4.60 -14.37
C ALA A 235 -6.08 -6.07 -14.48
N GLU A 236 -5.24 -6.89 -15.07
CA GLU A 236 -5.37 -8.35 -15.09
C GLU A 236 -4.84 -8.97 -13.80
N LYS A 237 -3.82 -8.35 -13.18
CA LYS A 237 -3.16 -8.91 -11.99
C LYS A 237 -2.87 -7.86 -10.93
N LEU A 238 -3.02 -8.28 -9.68
CA LEU A 238 -2.61 -7.53 -8.49
C LEU A 238 -1.53 -8.33 -7.78
N ILE A 239 -0.36 -7.73 -7.55
CA ILE A 239 0.76 -8.35 -6.82
C ILE A 239 0.96 -7.61 -5.50
N LEU A 240 0.71 -8.29 -4.39
CA LEU A 240 0.89 -7.76 -3.03
C LEU A 240 2.21 -8.27 -2.45
N LEU A 241 3.26 -7.44 -2.51
CA LEU A 241 4.60 -7.85 -2.09
C LEU A 241 4.79 -7.75 -0.57
N THR A 242 5.46 -8.75 0.01
CA THR A 242 5.63 -8.94 1.46
C THR A 242 6.98 -9.59 1.81
N ALA A 243 7.20 -9.93 3.09
CA ALA A 243 8.43 -10.55 3.60
C ALA A 243 8.56 -12.05 3.34
N VAL A 244 7.49 -12.68 2.87
CA VAL A 244 7.34 -14.14 2.80
C VAL A 244 7.04 -14.54 1.37
N ASP A 245 7.56 -15.69 0.97
CA ASP A 245 7.37 -16.22 -0.38
C ASP A 245 5.93 -16.68 -0.61
N HIS A 246 5.28 -17.22 0.43
CA HIS A 246 3.91 -17.75 0.38
C HIS A 246 3.09 -17.32 1.60
N VAL A 247 1.78 -17.22 1.41
CA VAL A 247 0.79 -17.21 2.49
C VAL A 247 0.74 -18.61 3.09
N ALA A 248 0.66 -18.71 4.42
CA ALA A 248 0.56 -19.99 5.10
C ALA A 248 -0.68 -20.08 5.99
N ILE A 249 -1.26 -21.27 6.09
CA ILE A 249 -2.21 -21.64 7.15
C ILE A 249 -1.46 -22.33 8.29
N ASN A 250 -2.05 -22.35 9.49
CA ASN A 250 -1.41 -22.88 10.69
C ASN A 250 -0.02 -22.26 10.94
N PHE A 251 0.13 -20.97 10.64
CA PHE A 251 1.40 -20.27 10.72
C PHE A 251 2.05 -20.41 12.12
N GLY A 252 3.32 -20.84 12.14
CA GLY A 252 4.08 -21.06 13.36
C GLY A 252 3.74 -22.34 14.13
N LYS A 253 2.89 -23.21 13.58
CA LYS A 253 2.54 -24.53 14.17
C LYS A 253 3.26 -25.67 13.44
N PRO A 254 3.35 -26.88 14.05
CA PRO A 254 3.98 -28.04 13.40
C PRO A 254 3.33 -28.47 12.08
N ASP A 255 2.05 -28.14 11.89
CA ASP A 255 1.25 -28.42 10.71
C ASP A 255 1.07 -27.18 9.80
N GLN A 256 2.03 -26.24 9.85
CA GLN A 256 2.08 -25.12 8.92
C GLN A 256 2.12 -25.62 7.48
N GLN A 257 1.30 -25.02 6.62
CA GLN A 257 1.24 -25.33 5.20
C GLN A 257 1.26 -24.03 4.39
N ASP A 258 2.19 -23.94 3.45
CA ASP A 258 2.25 -22.85 2.49
C ASP A 258 1.22 -23.07 1.37
N LEU A 259 0.55 -21.99 0.99
CA LEU A 259 -0.45 -21.93 -0.07
C LEU A 259 0.24 -21.48 -1.36
N GLU A 260 0.17 -22.29 -2.41
CA GLU A 260 0.76 -21.95 -3.72
C GLU A 260 -0.29 -21.40 -4.68
N ASP A 261 -1.41 -22.11 -4.82
CA ASP A 261 -2.47 -21.79 -5.76
C ASP A 261 -3.79 -22.21 -5.10
N ILE A 262 -4.67 -21.23 -4.86
CA ILE A 262 -5.93 -21.43 -4.14
C ILE A 262 -7.07 -20.66 -4.81
N THR A 263 -8.26 -21.20 -4.67
CA THR A 263 -9.50 -20.54 -5.07
C THR A 263 -9.89 -19.45 -4.08
N VAL A 264 -10.74 -18.53 -4.55
CA VAL A 264 -11.43 -17.54 -3.71
C VAL A 264 -12.19 -18.23 -2.57
N GLU A 265 -12.89 -19.33 -2.85
CA GLU A 265 -13.66 -20.07 -1.85
C GLU A 265 -12.78 -20.63 -0.72
N GLU A 266 -11.60 -21.16 -1.07
CA GLU A 266 -10.61 -21.63 -0.09
C GLU A 266 -10.06 -20.47 0.74
N ALA A 267 -9.70 -19.36 0.09
CA ALA A 267 -9.20 -18.17 0.78
C ALA A 267 -10.25 -17.59 1.76
N GLU A 268 -11.53 -17.52 1.36
CA GLU A 268 -12.63 -17.07 2.20
C GLU A 268 -12.88 -18.01 3.39
N LYS A 269 -12.76 -19.33 3.17
CA LYS A 269 -12.82 -20.31 4.25
C LYS A 269 -11.71 -20.09 5.27
N TYR A 270 -10.46 -19.93 4.82
CA TYR A 270 -9.33 -19.70 5.74
C TYR A 270 -9.41 -18.36 6.46
N LEU A 271 -9.98 -17.32 5.81
CA LEU A 271 -10.32 -16.06 6.46
C LEU A 271 -11.35 -16.25 7.57
N ALA A 272 -12.41 -17.02 7.33
CA ALA A 272 -13.44 -17.31 8.33
C ALA A 272 -12.92 -18.16 9.50
N GLU A 273 -11.95 -19.03 9.25
CA GLU A 273 -11.24 -19.82 10.27
C GLU A 273 -10.22 -19.00 11.07
N GLY A 274 -9.94 -17.75 10.68
CA GLY A 274 -8.97 -16.90 11.36
C GLY A 274 -7.52 -17.35 11.19
N GLN A 275 -7.18 -17.98 10.05
CA GLN A 275 -5.83 -18.49 9.77
C GLN A 275 -4.79 -17.38 9.60
N PHE A 276 -5.23 -16.15 9.29
CA PHE A 276 -4.35 -15.04 8.93
C PHE A 276 -4.32 -13.95 10.01
N GLY A 277 -3.14 -13.37 10.25
CA GLY A 277 -2.97 -12.31 11.25
C GLY A 277 -3.66 -11.00 10.86
N LYS A 278 -4.52 -10.48 11.75
CA LYS A 278 -5.35 -9.25 11.57
C LYS A 278 -4.57 -8.00 11.15
N GLY A 279 -3.33 -7.85 11.62
CA GLY A 279 -2.49 -6.68 11.34
C GLY A 279 -1.51 -6.83 10.18
N SER A 280 -1.47 -8.00 9.53
CA SER A 280 -0.43 -8.34 8.54
C SER A 280 -0.99 -9.03 7.31
N MET A 281 -1.30 -10.32 7.42
CA MET A 281 -1.68 -11.15 6.27
C MET A 281 -3.18 -11.09 5.95
N GLU A 282 -4.03 -10.92 6.95
CA GLU A 282 -5.48 -10.88 6.74
C GLU A 282 -5.92 -9.76 5.78
N PRO A 283 -5.44 -8.50 5.91
CA PRO A 283 -5.79 -7.45 4.95
C PRO A 283 -5.35 -7.76 3.52
N LYS A 284 -4.19 -8.42 3.36
CA LYS A 284 -3.66 -8.82 2.05
C LYS A 284 -4.54 -9.87 1.38
N VAL A 285 -4.91 -10.91 2.12
CA VAL A 285 -5.79 -11.96 1.58
C VAL A 285 -7.17 -11.38 1.26
N LYS A 286 -7.72 -10.48 2.10
CA LYS A 286 -8.98 -9.78 1.81
C LYS A 286 -8.91 -8.96 0.52
N ALA A 287 -7.86 -8.16 0.34
CA ALA A 287 -7.64 -7.40 -0.89
C ALA A 287 -7.49 -8.32 -2.11
N ALA A 288 -6.71 -9.39 -1.99
CA ALA A 288 -6.50 -10.37 -3.06
C ALA A 288 -7.81 -11.07 -3.48
N VAL A 289 -8.63 -11.51 -2.50
CA VAL A 289 -9.94 -12.10 -2.75
C VAL A 289 -10.86 -11.10 -3.42
N LYS A 290 -10.94 -9.86 -2.93
CA LYS A 290 -11.78 -8.81 -3.52
C LYS A 290 -11.42 -8.58 -4.99
N PHE A 291 -10.13 -8.41 -5.28
CA PHE A 291 -9.63 -8.26 -6.65
C PHE A 291 -9.94 -9.47 -7.54
N ALA A 292 -9.67 -10.69 -7.08
CA ALA A 292 -9.91 -11.90 -7.87
C ALA A 292 -11.40 -12.07 -8.24
N LYS A 293 -12.31 -11.70 -7.32
CA LYS A 293 -13.77 -11.75 -7.53
C LYS A 293 -14.31 -10.65 -8.43
N SER A 294 -13.58 -9.55 -8.58
CA SER A 294 -14.08 -8.35 -9.25
C SER A 294 -14.34 -8.54 -10.75
N ARG A 295 -13.64 -9.48 -11.41
CA ARG A 295 -13.88 -9.86 -12.81
C ARG A 295 -13.27 -11.24 -13.12
N PRO A 296 -13.94 -12.07 -13.96
CA PRO A 296 -13.34 -13.31 -14.46
C PRO A 296 -11.94 -13.10 -15.07
N GLY A 297 -11.02 -14.02 -14.78
CA GLY A 297 -9.65 -14.00 -15.29
C GLY A 297 -8.68 -13.10 -14.52
N ARG A 298 -9.14 -12.32 -13.52
CA ARG A 298 -8.25 -11.59 -12.62
C ARG A 298 -7.55 -12.54 -11.65
N VAL A 299 -6.26 -12.31 -11.43
CA VAL A 299 -5.44 -13.11 -10.51
C VAL A 299 -4.75 -12.19 -9.51
N ALA A 300 -4.91 -12.45 -8.22
CA ALA A 300 -4.12 -11.82 -7.19
C ALA A 300 -2.93 -12.72 -6.80
N ILE A 301 -1.79 -12.12 -6.54
CA ILE A 301 -0.55 -12.81 -6.18
C ILE A 301 -0.01 -12.19 -4.89
N ILE A 302 0.29 -13.00 -3.88
CA ILE A 302 0.94 -12.55 -2.64
C ILE A 302 2.29 -13.27 -2.55
N GLY A 303 3.39 -12.53 -2.45
CA GLY A 303 4.72 -13.12 -2.40
C GLY A 303 5.84 -12.13 -2.06
N SER A 304 7.08 -12.59 -2.12
CA SER A 304 8.26 -11.76 -1.84
C SER A 304 8.66 -10.90 -3.04
N LEU A 305 9.26 -9.75 -2.76
CA LEU A 305 9.69 -8.79 -3.78
C LEU A 305 10.81 -9.37 -4.66
N GLU A 306 11.75 -10.07 -4.05
CA GLU A 306 12.91 -10.67 -4.71
C GLU A 306 12.51 -11.71 -5.75
N LYS A 307 11.37 -12.38 -5.52
CA LYS A 307 10.80 -13.41 -6.40
C LYS A 307 9.61 -12.91 -7.22
N ALA A 308 9.43 -11.59 -7.37
CA ALA A 308 8.29 -11.07 -8.12
C ALA A 308 8.21 -11.60 -9.57
N PRO A 309 9.31 -11.71 -10.34
CA PRO A 309 9.27 -12.32 -11.68
C PRO A 309 8.89 -13.81 -11.68
N GLU A 310 9.36 -14.58 -10.71
CA GLU A 310 9.01 -15.99 -10.49
C GLU A 310 7.55 -16.14 -10.08
N ALA A 311 7.08 -15.27 -9.19
CA ALA A 311 5.69 -15.23 -8.77
C ALA A 311 4.77 -14.90 -9.94
N MET A 312 5.18 -14.00 -10.83
CA MET A 312 4.46 -13.71 -12.06
C MET A 312 4.35 -14.95 -12.97
N LYS A 313 5.43 -15.74 -13.09
CA LYS A 313 5.49 -17.00 -13.85
C LYS A 313 4.78 -18.19 -13.20
N GLY A 314 4.36 -18.06 -11.94
CA GLY A 314 3.68 -19.13 -11.19
C GLY A 314 4.64 -20.15 -10.58
N THR A 315 5.91 -19.82 -10.41
CA THR A 315 6.91 -20.69 -9.75
C THR A 315 7.24 -20.23 -8.32
N SER A 316 6.53 -19.23 -7.80
CA SER A 316 6.57 -18.74 -6.42
C SER A 316 5.29 -17.94 -6.15
N GLY A 317 5.11 -17.45 -4.92
CA GLY A 317 3.92 -16.69 -4.52
C GLY A 317 2.70 -17.58 -4.30
N THR A 318 1.75 -17.07 -3.53
CA THR A 318 0.39 -17.59 -3.46
C THR A 318 -0.47 -16.92 -4.51
N ARG A 319 -1.06 -17.69 -5.42
CA ARG A 319 -2.03 -17.22 -6.42
C ARG A 319 -3.44 -17.42 -5.89
N ILE A 320 -4.26 -16.38 -6.01
CA ILE A 320 -5.67 -16.38 -5.63
C ILE A 320 -6.48 -15.99 -6.86
N HIS A 321 -7.39 -16.87 -7.26
CA HIS A 321 -8.26 -16.68 -8.42
C HIS A 321 -9.63 -17.33 -8.20
N MET A 322 -10.56 -17.07 -9.12
CA MET A 322 -11.90 -17.70 -9.15
C MET A 322 -11.86 -19.21 -9.36
#